data_AF-A0A958H0R3-F1
#
_entry.id   AF-A0A958H0R3-F1
#
_cell.length_a   1.000
_cell.length_b   1.000
_cell.length_c   1.000
_cell.angle_alpha   90.00
_cell.angle_beta   90.00
_cell.angle_gamma   90.00
#
_symmetry.space_group_name_H-M   'P 1'
#
loop_
_entity.id
_entity.type
_entity.pdbx_description
1 polymer ?
#
loop_
_entity_poly.entity_id
_entity_poly.type
_entity_poly.pdbx_seq_one_letter_code
_entity_poly.pdbx_strand_id
1 'polypeptide(L)' 'MHIITHKRIKEFVARYPDSHSSLENWYRIVKQTDYESFAHLRQHFSSADYVDGFVVFNISGNKYRLIAAIHF' A
#
# COMPACT_ATOMS: atom_id res chain seq x y z
N MET A 1 2.12 -0.18 11.91
CA MET A 1 1.75 -1.55 11.46
C MET A 1 3.00 -2.38 11.19
N HIS A 2 2.93 -3.72 11.20
CA HIS A 2 4.06 -4.60 10.83
C HIS A 2 3.98 -5.06 9.37
N ILE A 3 4.92 -4.62 8.51
CA ILE A 3 4.99 -5.03 7.11
C ILE A 3 5.82 -6.31 6.99
N ILE A 4 5.18 -7.42 6.63
CA ILE A 4 5.79 -8.76 6.57
C ILE A 4 6.96 -8.83 5.57
N THR A 5 6.83 -8.20 4.39
CA THR A 5 7.89 -8.21 3.39
C THR A 5 7.94 -6.95 2.55
N HIS A 6 9.14 -6.38 2.43
CA HIS A 6 9.42 -5.28 1.50
C HIS A 6 9.90 -5.80 0.12
N LYS A 7 10.14 -7.12 -0.02
CA LYS A 7 10.75 -7.71 -1.22
C LYS A 7 9.93 -7.45 -2.49
N ARG A 8 8.61 -7.62 -2.42
CA ARG A 8 7.71 -7.43 -3.58
C ARG A 8 7.72 -6.00 -4.12
N ILE A 9 7.79 -5.00 -3.24
CA ILE A 9 7.91 -3.60 -3.67
C ILE A 9 9.23 -3.39 -4.40
N LYS A 10 10.35 -3.84 -3.83
CA LYS A 10 11.68 -3.71 -4.46
C LYS A 10 11.74 -4.37 -5.84
N GLU A 11 11.20 -5.58 -5.96
CA GLU A 11 11.14 -6.32 -7.24
C GLU A 11 10.26 -5.61 -8.27
N PHE A 12 9.11 -5.06 -7.83
CA PHE A 12 8.23 -4.31 -8.72
C PHE A 12 8.88 -3.00 -9.20
N VAL A 13 9.53 -2.26 -8.29
CA VAL A 13 10.26 -1.03 -8.62
C VAL A 13 11.40 -1.29 -9.61
N ALA A 14 12.12 -2.40 -9.47
CA ALA A 14 13.17 -2.77 -10.42
C ALA A 14 12.62 -2.98 -11.84
N ARG A 15 11.38 -3.47 -11.99
CA ARG A 15 10.71 -3.64 -13.28
C ARG A 15 10.04 -2.36 -13.77
N TYR A 16 9.49 -1.56 -12.86
CA TYR A 16 8.74 -0.34 -13.16
C TYR A 16 9.29 0.82 -12.32
N PRO A 17 10.40 1.45 -12.72
CA PRO A 17 11.07 2.48 -11.92
C PRO A 17 10.21 3.71 -11.63
N ASP A 18 9.22 4.00 -12.48
CA ASP A 18 8.23 5.07 -12.31
C ASP A 18 7.28 4.84 -11.11
N SER A 19 7.26 3.63 -10.54
CA SER A 19 6.51 3.30 -9.33
C SER A 19 7.24 3.62 -8.02
N HIS A 20 8.56 3.87 -8.07
CA HIS A 20 9.42 3.92 -6.89
C HIS A 20 8.95 4.92 -5.83
N SER A 21 8.76 6.18 -6.21
CA SER A 21 8.38 7.24 -5.28
C SER A 21 7.04 6.97 -4.60
N SER A 22 6.05 6.46 -5.34
CA SER A 22 4.72 6.15 -4.81
C SER A 22 4.75 4.96 -3.86
N LEU A 23 5.47 3.88 -4.20
CA LEU A 23 5.57 2.69 -3.38
C LEU A 23 6.40 2.92 -2.11
N GLU A 24 7.50 3.68 -2.21
CA GLU A 24 8.30 4.05 -1.04
C GLU A 24 7.52 4.96 -0.09
N ASN A 25 6.75 5.91 -0.62
CA ASN A 25 5.88 6.75 0.19
C ASN A 25 4.78 5.92 0.89
N TRP A 26 4.14 4.99 0.17
CA TRP A 26 3.18 4.05 0.77
C TRP A 26 3.82 3.25 1.91
N TYR A 27 5.01 2.68 1.67
CA TYR A 27 5.73 1.87 2.66
C TYR A 27 6.05 2.68 3.92
N ARG A 28 6.54 3.91 3.76
CA ARG A 28 6.86 4.81 4.87
C ARG A 28 5.64 5.15 5.71
N ILE A 29 4.52 5.53 5.07
CA ILE A 29 3.27 5.88 5.77
C ILE A 29 2.74 4.69 6.56
N VAL A 30 2.59 3.52 5.90
CA VAL A 30 2.04 2.32 6.55
C VAL A 30 2.94 1.82 7.68
N LYS A 31 4.26 1.95 7.54
CA LYS A 31 5.21 1.57 8.60
C LYS A 31 5.12 2.49 9.83
N GLN A 32 4.81 3.77 9.65
CA GLN A 32 4.80 4.78 10.71
C GLN A 32 3.44 4.95 11.39
N THR A 33 2.38 4.39 10.83
CA THR A 33 1.02 4.52 11.35
C THR A 33 0.48 3.16 11.78
N ASP A 34 -0.19 3.11 12.92
CA ASP A 34 -1.01 1.98 13.33
C ASP A 34 -2.47 2.29 13.01
N TYR A 35 -3.07 1.44 12.18
CA TYR A 35 -4.47 1.55 11.79
C TYR A 35 -5.28 0.51 12.56
N GLU A 36 -6.30 0.97 13.27
CA GLU A 36 -7.21 0.11 14.05
C GLU A 36 -8.34 -0.49 13.20
N SER A 37 -8.57 0.05 12.00
CA SER A 37 -9.60 -0.42 11.10
C SER A 37 -9.36 0.05 9.66
N PHE A 38 -10.05 -0.58 8.71
CA PHE A 38 -10.08 -0.11 7.32
C PHE A 38 -10.60 1.33 7.21
N ALA A 39 -11.58 1.72 8.02
CA ALA A 39 -12.12 3.08 8.02
C ALA A 39 -11.07 4.11 8.43
N HIS A 40 -10.26 3.81 9.46
CA HIS A 40 -9.13 4.65 9.87
C HIS A 40 -8.07 4.72 8.76
N LEU A 41 -7.71 3.58 8.15
CA LEU A 41 -6.77 3.53 7.02
C LEU A 41 -7.21 4.41 5.84
N ARG A 42 -8.50 4.42 5.53
CA ARG A 42 -9.07 5.20 4.43
C ARG A 42 -9.02 6.71 4.67
N GLN A 43 -8.79 7.18 5.90
CA GLN A 43 -8.55 8.61 6.15
C GLN A 43 -7.25 9.10 5.51
N HIS A 44 -6.20 8.25 5.45
CA HIS A 44 -4.96 8.54 4.73
C HIS A 44 -4.99 8.09 3.28
N PHE A 45 -5.64 6.97 3.00
CA PHE A 45 -5.73 6.40 1.65
C PHE A 45 -7.19 6.38 1.18
N SER A 46 -7.75 7.55 0.87
CA SER A 46 -9.17 7.72 0.55
C SER A 46 -9.67 6.88 -0.63
N SER A 47 -8.77 6.60 -1.59
CA SER A 47 -9.03 5.76 -2.76
C SER A 47 -8.71 4.27 -2.56
N ALA A 48 -8.40 3.84 -1.32
CA ALA A 48 -8.24 2.44 -1.02
C ALA A 48 -9.60 1.73 -1.04
N ASP A 49 -9.62 0.53 -1.62
CA ASP A 49 -10.79 -0.32 -1.73
C ASP A 49 -10.59 -1.61 -0.94
N TYR A 50 -11.68 -2.19 -0.44
CA TYR A 50 -11.68 -3.53 0.15
C TYR A 50 -12.30 -4.50 -0.84
N VAL A 51 -11.52 -5.46 -1.33
CA VAL A 51 -11.93 -6.40 -2.37
C VAL A 51 -11.51 -7.80 -1.96
N ASP A 52 -12.50 -8.67 -1.75
CA ASP A 52 -12.31 -10.10 -1.49
C ASP A 52 -11.27 -10.41 -0.39
N GLY A 53 -11.35 -9.71 0.75
CA GLY A 53 -10.41 -9.90 1.87
C GLY A 53 -9.13 -9.06 1.81
N PHE A 54 -8.89 -8.35 0.71
CA PHE A 54 -7.68 -7.55 0.50
C PHE A 54 -7.97 -6.06 0.48
N VAL A 55 -6.97 -5.28 0.91
CA VAL A 55 -6.96 -3.83 0.72
C VAL A 55 -6.16 -3.51 -0.55
N VAL A 56 -6.79 -2.77 -1.45
CA VAL A 56 -6.25 -2.41 -2.76
C VAL A 56 -5.96 -0.91 -2.78
N PHE A 57 -4.70 -0.56 -3.09
CA PHE A 57 -4.24 0.83 -3.18
C PHE A 57 -3.93 1.22 -4.61
N ASN A 58 -4.31 2.45 -4.98
CA ASN A 58 -3.92 3.07 -6.24
C ASN A 58 -2.49 3.63 -6.13
N ILE A 59 -1.62 3.24 -7.06
CA ILE A 59 -0.20 3.63 -7.06
C ILE A 59 0.15 4.38 -8.35
N SER A 60 1.03 5.38 -8.25
CA SER A 60 1.51 6.21 -9.37
C SER A 60 0.39 6.80 -10.21
N GLY A 61 -0.51 7.56 -9.59
CA GLY A 61 -1.61 8.22 -10.30
C GLY A 61 -2.57 7.22 -10.93
N ASN A 62 -2.95 6.19 -10.19
CA ASN A 62 -3.88 5.12 -10.61
C ASN A 62 -3.31 4.14 -11.66
N LYS A 63 -2.04 4.24 -12.05
CA LYS A 63 -1.39 3.37 -13.06
C LYS A 63 -1.22 1.93 -12.59
N TYR A 64 -0.98 1.72 -11.30
CA TYR A 64 -0.76 0.39 -10.72
C TYR A 64 -1.65 0.12 -9.50
N ARG A 65 -1.67 -1.14 -9.06
CA ARG A 65 -2.34 -1.58 -7.83
C ARG A 65 -1.35 -2.27 -6.90
N LEU A 66 -1.36 -1.84 -5.63
CA LEU A 66 -0.76 -2.62 -4.55
C LEU A 66 -1.90 -3.32 -3.81
N ILE A 67 -1.83 -4.65 -3.74
CA ILE A 67 -2.84 -5.48 -3.07
C ILE A 67 -2.18 -6.05 -1.82
N ALA A 68 -2.79 -5.82 -0.66
CA ALA A 68 -2.27 -6.26 0.62
C ALA A 68 -3.36 -6.93 1.46
N ALA A 69 -3.01 -8.07 2.08
CA ALA A 69 -3.75 -8.58 3.22
C ALA A 69 -3.34 -7.76 4.44
N ILE A 70 -4.31 -7.16 5.13
CA ILE A 70 -4.07 -6.35 6.32
C ILE A 70 -4.86 -6.94 7.48
N HIS A 71 -4.15 -7.23 8.56
CA HIS A 71 -4.73 -7.59 9.84
C HIS A 71 -4.66 -6.32 10.71
N PHE A 72 -5.84 -5.74 10.98
CA PHE A 72 -5.99 -4.56 11.83
C PHE A 72 -5.93 -4.94 13.31
#